data_AF-A0A536SPI5-F1
#
_entry.id   AF-A0A536SPI5-F1
#
_cell.length_a   1.000
_cell.length_b   1.000
_cell.length_c   1.000
_cell.angle_alpha   90.00
_cell.angle_beta   90.00
_cell.angle_gamma   90.00
#
_symmetry.space_group_name_H-M   'P 1'
#
loop_
_entity.id
_entity.type
_entity.pdbx_description
1 polymer ?
#
loop_
_entity_poly.entity_id
_entity_poly.type
_entity_poly.pdbx_seq_one_letter_code
_entity_poly.pdbx_strand_id
1 'polypeptide(L)'
;MSEAAEPVAPPVEAGPGQMLAQLRGERNLSIADVAQRLKYGARQIEALEAEEFEKLPGATFVRGMVRGYAKLLETDPQPVLDALDQRYIPAEIDLDLRDKGIPFARSSKRGTRAYLALSVLVLIVVAGVL
;
A
#
# COMPACT_ATOMS: atom_id res chain seq x y z
N MET A 1 -41.04 -1.46 -15.22
CA MET A 1 -40.08 -2.58 -15.39
C MET A 1 -38.73 -2.03 -14.98
N SER A 2 -38.16 -2.57 -13.92
CA SER A 2 -36.88 -2.10 -13.37
C SER A 2 -35.78 -2.72 -14.22
N GLU A 3 -35.16 -1.94 -15.10
CA GLU A 3 -33.95 -2.33 -15.80
C GLU A 3 -32.82 -2.33 -14.77
N ALA A 4 -32.48 -3.50 -14.24
CA ALA A 4 -31.29 -3.67 -13.43
C ALA A 4 -30.08 -3.43 -14.35
N ALA A 5 -29.31 -2.39 -14.07
CA ALA A 5 -28.02 -2.17 -14.73
C ALA A 5 -27.15 -3.39 -14.49
N GLU A 6 -26.95 -4.19 -15.54
CA GLU A 6 -25.96 -5.27 -15.54
C GLU A 6 -24.57 -4.67 -15.26
N PRO A 7 -23.73 -5.29 -14.42
CA PRO A 7 -22.36 -4.86 -14.26
C PRO A 7 -21.64 -5.21 -15.56
N VAL A 8 -21.48 -4.24 -16.46
CA VAL A 8 -20.68 -4.38 -17.67
C VAL A 8 -19.25 -4.60 -17.21
N ALA A 9 -18.82 -5.87 -17.20
CA ALA A 9 -17.42 -6.20 -17.00
C ALA A 9 -16.60 -5.44 -18.06
N PRO A 10 -15.57 -4.67 -17.67
CA PRO A 10 -14.80 -3.89 -18.62
C PRO A 10 -14.19 -4.83 -19.68
N PRO A 11 -14.06 -4.38 -20.95
CA PRO A 11 -13.47 -5.19 -22.00
C PRO A 11 -12.09 -5.69 -21.59
N VAL A 12 -11.83 -6.98 -21.79
CA VAL A 12 -10.62 -7.70 -21.37
C VAL A 12 -9.32 -7.16 -22.01
N GLU A 13 -9.45 -6.22 -22.95
CA GLU A 13 -8.34 -5.51 -23.63
C GLU A 13 -8.00 -4.14 -22.99
N ALA A 14 -8.84 -3.63 -22.10
CA ALA A 14 -8.61 -2.35 -21.44
C ALA A 14 -7.51 -2.49 -20.37
N GLY A 15 -6.55 -1.56 -20.38
CA GLY A 15 -5.52 -1.52 -19.35
C GLY A 15 -6.08 -1.07 -17.99
N PRO A 16 -5.33 -1.26 -16.90
CA PRO A 16 -5.80 -1.00 -15.53
C PRO A 16 -6.26 0.46 -15.33
N GLY A 17 -5.63 1.43 -15.99
CA GLY A 17 -6.00 2.84 -15.88
C GLY A 17 -7.34 3.12 -16.54
N GLN A 18 -7.57 2.55 -17.72
CA GLN A 18 -8.86 2.67 -18.43
C GLN A 18 -10.00 1.99 -17.68
N MET A 19 -9.76 0.81 -17.09
CA MET A 19 -10.75 0.12 -16.26
C MET A 19 -11.21 1.01 -15.09
N LEU A 20 -10.26 1.65 -14.39
CA LEU A 20 -10.57 2.56 -13.29
C LEU A 20 -11.31 3.81 -13.76
N ALA A 21 -10.90 4.41 -14.88
CA ALA A 21 -11.55 5.58 -15.46
C ALA A 21 -13.00 5.30 -15.86
N GLN A 22 -13.26 4.14 -16.45
CA GLN A 22 -14.60 3.69 -16.83
C GLN A 22 -15.49 3.54 -15.59
N LEU A 23 -15.03 2.77 -14.59
CA LEU A 23 -15.76 2.56 -13.35
C LEU A 23 -16.01 3.87 -12.59
N ARG A 24 -15.04 4.81 -12.60
CA ARG A 24 -15.23 6.16 -12.04
C ARG A 24 -16.36 6.90 -12.77
N GLY A 25 -16.37 6.83 -14.11
CA GLY A 25 -17.41 7.42 -14.94
C GLY A 25 -18.80 6.87 -14.63
N GLU A 26 -18.93 5.54 -14.47
CA GLU A 26 -20.18 4.88 -14.08
C GLU A 26 -20.69 5.33 -12.71
N ARG A 27 -19.78 5.65 -11.79
CA ARG A 27 -20.10 6.21 -10.47
C ARG A 27 -20.32 7.73 -10.48
N ASN A 28 -20.24 8.39 -11.64
CA ASN A 28 -20.34 9.85 -11.80
C ASN A 28 -19.39 10.63 -10.87
N LEU A 29 -18.21 10.08 -10.60
CA LEU A 29 -17.19 10.75 -9.79
C LEU A 29 -16.24 11.54 -10.68
N SER A 30 -15.90 12.76 -10.27
CA SER A 30 -14.83 13.51 -10.91
C SER A 30 -13.45 13.02 -10.44
N ILE A 31 -12.40 13.33 -11.20
CA ILE A 31 -11.02 13.10 -10.76
C ILE A 31 -10.75 13.79 -9.42
N ALA A 32 -11.30 15.00 -9.22
CA ALA A 32 -11.15 15.74 -7.97
C ALA A 32 -11.82 15.03 -6.78
N ASP A 33 -12.99 14.43 -6.97
CA ASP A 33 -13.68 13.65 -5.92
C ASP A 33 -12.84 12.44 -5.49
N VAL A 34 -12.33 11.70 -6.46
CA VAL A 34 -11.48 10.53 -6.22
C VAL A 34 -10.20 10.95 -5.51
N ALA A 35 -9.50 11.97 -6.01
CA ALA A 35 -8.29 12.51 -5.41
C ALA A 35 -8.52 12.92 -3.94
N GLN A 36 -9.60 13.63 -3.66
CA GLN A 36 -9.95 14.08 -2.31
C GLN A 36 -10.27 12.91 -1.35
N ARG A 37 -10.97 11.89 -1.84
CA ARG A 37 -11.36 10.72 -1.04
C ARG A 37 -10.19 9.78 -0.78
N LEU A 38 -9.35 9.54 -1.78
CA LEU A 38 -8.16 8.69 -1.68
C LEU A 38 -6.93 9.40 -1.09
N LYS A 39 -6.99 10.72 -0.90
CA LYS A 39 -5.87 11.55 -0.41
C LYS A 39 -4.65 11.53 -1.34
N TYR A 40 -4.91 11.50 -2.64
CA TYR A 40 -3.91 11.67 -3.69
C TYR A 40 -4.06 13.03 -4.36
N GLY A 41 -3.01 13.50 -5.03
CA GLY A 41 -3.12 14.67 -5.91
C GLY A 41 -3.92 14.32 -7.17
N ALA A 42 -4.70 15.28 -7.70
CA ALA A 42 -5.48 15.09 -8.94
C ALA A 42 -4.59 14.59 -10.10
N ARG A 43 -3.39 15.18 -10.25
CA ARG A 43 -2.40 14.75 -11.25
C ARG A 43 -1.95 13.29 -11.09
N GLN A 44 -1.95 12.74 -9.88
CA GLN A 44 -1.60 11.34 -9.64
C GLN A 44 -2.75 10.41 -10.06
N ILE A 45 -4.00 10.83 -9.86
CA ILE A 45 -5.17 10.10 -10.35
C ILE A 45 -5.22 10.15 -11.88
N GLU A 46 -4.96 11.31 -12.49
CA GLU A 46 -4.85 11.48 -13.94
C GLU A 46 -3.75 10.57 -14.52
N ALA A 47 -2.54 10.61 -13.94
CA ALA A 47 -1.43 9.76 -14.38
C ALA A 47 -1.74 8.26 -14.21
N LEU A 48 -2.48 7.88 -13.16
CA LEU A 48 -2.90 6.49 -12.95
C LEU A 48 -3.91 6.04 -14.02
N GLU A 49 -4.93 6.86 -14.32
CA GLU A 49 -5.93 6.57 -15.35
C GLU A 49 -5.33 6.57 -16.77
N ALA A 50 -4.30 7.39 -17.00
CA ALA A 50 -3.56 7.45 -18.26
C ALA A 50 -2.42 6.42 -18.36
N GLU A 51 -2.23 5.57 -17.35
CA GLU A 51 -1.16 4.55 -17.27
C GLU A 51 0.26 5.13 -17.39
N GLU A 52 0.43 6.40 -17.01
CA GLU A 52 1.71 7.09 -16.94
C GLU A 52 2.45 6.76 -15.64
N PHE A 53 2.68 5.47 -15.37
CA PHE A 53 3.21 4.98 -14.08
C PHE A 53 4.58 5.55 -13.71
N GLU A 54 5.39 5.94 -14.70
CA GLU A 54 6.68 6.62 -14.51
C GLU A 54 6.56 7.99 -13.81
N LYS A 55 5.37 8.61 -13.84
CA LYS A 55 5.11 9.87 -13.12
C LYS A 55 4.66 9.65 -11.67
N LEU A 56 4.53 8.40 -11.23
CA LEU A 56 4.07 8.02 -9.90
C LEU A 56 5.25 7.62 -8.99
N PRO A 57 5.11 7.66 -7.65
CA PRO A 57 6.23 7.50 -6.71
C PRO A 57 6.90 6.11 -6.66
N GLY A 58 6.46 5.15 -7.48
CA GLY A 58 7.01 3.80 -7.56
C GLY A 58 5.95 2.70 -7.49
N ALA A 59 6.34 1.49 -7.88
CA ALA A 59 5.42 0.39 -8.18
C ALA A 59 4.54 -0.09 -7.02
N THR A 60 5.10 -0.17 -5.81
CA THR A 60 4.34 -0.52 -4.60
C THR A 60 3.26 0.52 -4.30
N PHE A 61 3.56 1.79 -4.58
CA PHE A 61 2.61 2.88 -4.43
C PHE A 61 1.49 2.78 -5.46
N VAL A 62 1.82 2.49 -6.73
CA VAL A 62 0.83 2.27 -7.81
C VAL A 62 -0.13 1.14 -7.44
N ARG A 63 0.37 -0.03 -7.02
CA ARG A 63 -0.49 -1.14 -6.54
C ARG A 63 -1.39 -0.73 -5.38
N GLY A 64 -0.88 0.08 -4.45
CA GLY A 64 -1.65 0.63 -3.34
C GLY A 64 -2.77 1.56 -3.82
N MET A 65 -2.46 2.45 -4.76
CA MET A 65 -3.41 3.37 -5.38
C MET A 65 -4.53 2.60 -6.08
N VAL A 66 -4.19 1.61 -6.91
CA VAL A 66 -5.15 0.77 -7.63
C VAL A 66 -6.11 0.06 -6.68
N ARG A 67 -5.59 -0.57 -5.62
CA ARG A 67 -6.43 -1.24 -4.61
C ARG A 67 -7.34 -0.26 -3.87
N GLY A 68 -6.81 0.90 -3.47
CA GLY A 68 -7.59 1.93 -2.81
C GLY A 68 -8.69 2.49 -3.70
N TYR A 69 -8.39 2.68 -4.98
CA TYR A 69 -9.32 3.19 -5.96
C TYR A 69 -10.46 2.20 -6.24
N ALA A 70 -10.14 0.93 -6.54
CA ALA A 70 -11.16 -0.11 -6.70
C ALA A 70 -12.07 -0.23 -5.45
N LYS A 71 -11.49 -0.13 -4.25
CA LYS A 71 -12.27 -0.12 -3.00
C LYS A 71 -13.20 1.09 -2.87
N LEU A 72 -12.73 2.29 -3.26
CA LEU A 72 -13.59 3.48 -3.30
C LEU A 72 -14.74 3.33 -4.30
N LEU A 73 -14.49 2.64 -5.41
CA LEU A 73 -15.50 2.31 -6.41
C LEU A 73 -16.31 1.06 -6.06
N GLU A 74 -16.14 0.51 -4.85
CA GLU A 74 -16.85 -0.67 -4.34
C GLU A 74 -16.84 -1.85 -5.33
N THR A 75 -15.71 -2.07 -6.01
CA THR A 75 -15.49 -3.20 -6.91
C THR A 75 -14.38 -4.09 -6.39
N ASP A 76 -14.29 -5.30 -6.94
CA ASP A 76 -13.15 -6.19 -6.69
C ASP A 76 -11.88 -5.57 -7.29
N PRO A 77 -10.82 -5.32 -6.49
CA PRO A 77 -9.56 -4.83 -7.02
C PRO A 77 -8.83 -5.84 -7.91
N GLN A 78 -9.14 -7.13 -7.80
CA GLN A 78 -8.27 -8.17 -8.37
C GLN A 78 -8.16 -8.14 -9.89
N PRO A 79 -9.26 -7.99 -10.66
CA PRO A 79 -9.17 -7.87 -12.12
C PRO A 79 -8.29 -6.70 -12.58
N VAL A 80 -8.33 -5.57 -11.86
CA VAL A 80 -7.51 -4.39 -12.18
C VAL A 80 -6.04 -4.61 -11.81
N LEU A 81 -5.79 -5.30 -10.70
CA LEU A 81 -4.43 -5.66 -10.28
C LEU A 81 -3.80 -6.69 -11.21
N ASP A 82 -4.57 -7.65 -11.72
CA ASP A 82 -4.10 -8.63 -12.70
C ASP A 82 -3.73 -7.93 -14.02
N ALA A 83 -4.56 -6.97 -14.48
CA ALA A 83 -4.25 -6.15 -15.66
C ALA A 83 -3.01 -5.27 -15.45
N LEU A 84 -2.81 -4.75 -14.23
CA LEU A 84 -1.60 -4.01 -13.86
C LEU A 84 -0.37 -4.91 -13.92
N ASP A 85 -0.41 -6.07 -13.29
CA ASP A 85 0.75 -6.99 -13.19
C ASP A 85 1.17 -7.52 -14.58
N GLN A 86 0.25 -7.60 -15.56
CA GLN A 86 0.56 -7.97 -16.95
C GLN A 86 1.27 -6.86 -17.75
N ARG A 87 0.98 -5.59 -17.48
CA ARG A 87 1.45 -4.44 -18.28
C ARG A 87 2.57 -3.65 -17.63
N TYR A 88 2.61 -3.66 -16.30
CA TYR A 88 3.54 -2.89 -15.50
C TYR A 88 4.44 -3.83 -14.71
N ILE A 89 5.63 -4.07 -15.25
CA ILE A 89 6.70 -4.76 -14.55
C ILE A 89 7.42 -3.71 -13.70
N PRO A 90 7.38 -3.79 -12.36
CA PRO A 90 8.13 -2.88 -11.50
C PRO A 90 9.60 -2.87 -11.90
N ALA A 91 10.20 -1.69 -12.07
CA ALA A 91 11.66 -1.57 -12.09
C ALA A 91 12.20 -2.24 -10.82
N GLU A 92 13.24 -3.08 -10.96
CA GLU A 92 13.81 -3.85 -9.86
C GLU A 92 14.00 -2.94 -8.64
N ILE A 93 13.43 -3.34 -7.50
CA ILE A 93 13.66 -2.63 -6.26
C ILE A 93 15.13 -2.88 -5.92
N ASP A 94 15.98 -1.89 -6.21
CA ASP A 94 17.36 -1.86 -5.74
C ASP A 94 17.35 -1.70 -4.22
N LEU A 95 17.18 -2.83 -3.52
CA LEU A 95 17.27 -2.94 -2.08
C LEU A 95 18.74 -2.99 -1.68
N ASP A 96 19.55 -2.00 -2.09
CA ASP A 96 20.82 -1.74 -1.43
C ASP A 96 20.56 -1.04 -0.08
N LEU A 97 19.93 -1.78 0.84
CA LEU A 97 19.76 -1.41 2.25
C LEU A 97 21.10 -1.27 2.97
N ARG A 98 22.21 -1.63 2.32
CA ARG A 98 23.56 -1.56 2.85
C ARG A 98 24.12 -0.13 2.80
N ASP A 99 23.68 0.69 1.85
CA ASP A 99 24.26 2.02 1.61
C ASP A 99 23.64 3.13 2.50
N LYS A 100 22.45 2.92 3.08
CA LYS A 100 21.78 3.96 3.90
C LYS A 100 22.16 4.01 5.37
N GLY A 101 23.16 3.23 5.81
CA GLY A 101 23.73 3.37 7.16
C GLY A 101 22.71 3.38 8.30
N ILE A 102 21.58 2.69 8.12
CA ILE A 102 20.46 2.74 9.07
C ILE A 102 20.94 2.07 10.36
N PRO A 103 21.03 2.79 11.49
CA PRO A 103 21.45 2.19 12.75
C PRO A 103 20.30 1.33 13.24
N PHE A 104 20.26 0.07 12.80
CA PHE A 104 19.46 -0.95 13.47
C PHE A 104 19.99 -1.03 14.90
N ALA A 105 19.22 -0.49 15.85
CA ALA A 105 19.56 -0.57 17.26
C ALA A 105 19.69 -2.05 17.62
N ARG A 106 20.94 -2.53 17.78
CA ARG A 106 21.19 -3.86 18.33
C ARG A 106 20.54 -3.89 19.70
N SER A 107 19.47 -4.66 19.85
CA SER A 107 18.93 -5.04 21.16
C SER A 107 20.07 -5.61 22.00
N SER A 108 20.60 -4.79 22.89
CA SER A 108 21.77 -5.12 23.68
C SER A 108 21.30 -6.04 24.81
N LYS A 109 21.63 -7.33 24.70
CA LYS A 109 21.41 -8.36 25.74
C LYS A 109 22.09 -8.02 27.09
N ARG A 110 22.91 -6.96 27.16
CA ARG A 110 23.58 -6.51 28.38
C ARG A 110 22.61 -5.92 29.41
N GLY A 111 21.56 -5.22 28.95
CA GLY A 111 20.55 -4.65 29.85
C GLY A 111 19.78 -5.74 30.61
N THR A 112 19.39 -6.81 29.91
CA THR A 112 18.68 -7.95 30.50
C THR A 112 19.52 -8.66 31.57
N ARG A 113 20.82 -8.85 31.33
CA ARG A 113 21.72 -9.50 32.31
C ARG A 113 21.95 -8.64 33.56
N ALA A 114 22.01 -7.32 33.41
CA ALA A 114 22.15 -6.40 34.54
C ALA A 114 20.90 -6.42 35.43
N TYR A 115 19.70 -6.39 34.84
CA TYR A 115 18.45 -6.51 35.59
C TYR A 115 18.31 -7.85 36.30
N LEU A 116 18.73 -8.95 35.66
CA LEU A 116 18.75 -10.26 36.31
C LEU A 116 19.71 -10.30 37.50
N ALA A 117 20.94 -9.79 37.34
CA ALA A 117 21.90 -9.72 38.44
C ALA A 117 21.38 -8.87 39.62
N LEU A 118 20.74 -7.73 39.33
CA LEU A 118 20.11 -6.89 40.35
C LEU A 118 18.97 -7.64 41.07
N SER A 119 18.10 -8.33 40.32
CA SER A 119 17.00 -9.09 40.91
C SER A 119 17.50 -10.23 41.82
N VAL A 120 18.57 -10.93 41.43
CA VAL A 120 19.21 -11.95 42.26
C VAL A 120 19.82 -11.34 43.53
N LEU A 121 20.50 -10.19 43.42
CA LEU A 121 21.05 -9.47 44.57
C LEU A 121 19.94 -9.11 45.58
N VAL A 122 18.81 -8.58 45.09
CA VAL A 122 17.66 -8.21 45.93
C VAL A 122 17.11 -9.45 46.66
N LEU A 123 16.95 -10.58 45.95
CA LEU A 123 16.49 -11.82 46.57
C LEU A 123 17.43 -12.33 47.68
N ILE A 124 18.76 -12.23 47.47
CA ILE A 124 19.75 -12.62 48.48
C ILE A 124 19.66 -11.72 49.72
N VAL A 125 19.52 -10.40 49.54
CA VAL A 125 19.40 -9.45 50.65
C VAL A 125 18.12 -9.73 51.46
N VAL A 126 16.98 -9.97 50.79
CA VAL A 126 15.73 -10.29 51.48
C VAL A 126 15.83 -11.60 52.26
N ALA A 127 16.43 -12.64 51.66
CA ALA A 127 16.59 -13.94 52.31
C ALA A 127 17.57 -13.92 53.49
N GLY A 128 18.56 -13.02 53.50
CA GLY A 128 19.53 -12.89 54.60
C GLY A 128 19.05 -12.02 55.77
N VAL A 129 17.95 -11.28 55.61
CA VAL A 129 17.36 -10.42 56.66
C VAL A 129 16.23 -11.14 57.43
N LEU A 130 15.77 -12.29 56.92
CA LEU A 130 14.66 -13.10 57.45
C LEU A 130 15.21 -14.30 58.24
#